data_AF-A0A941F7H9-F1
#
_entry.id   AF-A0A941F7H9-F1
#
_cell.length_a   1.000
_cell.length_b   1.000
_cell.length_c   1.000
_cell.angle_alpha   90.00
_cell.angle_beta   90.00
_cell.angle_gamma   90.00
#
_symmetry.space_group_name_H-M   'P 1'
#
loop_
_entity.id
_entity.type
_entity.pdbx_description
1 polymer ?
#
loop_
_entity_poly.entity_id
_entity_poly.type
_entity_poly.pdbx_seq_one_letter_code
_entity_poly.pdbx_strand_id
1 'polypeptide(L)'
;MRKVSAHYYLKSDGTFGKSPVVELDVDGRIVGVREMGSQFKEEAGLEYFPGIIVPGFVASCSSTDPHVIACVKRVGLINGVLRWQEGNDIIALDDYQRAWSAIKEVLKEQRGMAPLGHYLLKHTFRAAQLLGNTEWGIIGEGAIPGLIVLQNIDLRNFSITEKSSFRIIQK
;
A
#
# COMPACT_ATOMS: atom_id res chain seq x y z
N MET A 1 3.78 21.71 0.42
CA MET A 1 4.33 20.44 0.94
C MET A 1 3.40 19.93 2.01
N ARG A 2 3.07 18.65 1.97
CA ARG A 2 2.11 18.01 2.88
C ARG A 2 2.84 16.96 3.71
N LYS A 3 2.54 16.86 5.00
CA LYS A 3 3.17 15.88 5.89
C LYS A 3 2.10 14.92 6.40
N VAL A 4 2.34 13.62 6.26
CA VAL A 4 1.42 12.59 6.75
C VAL A 4 2.12 11.63 7.70
N SER A 5 1.41 11.18 8.72
CA SER A 5 1.90 10.23 9.72
C SER A 5 0.84 9.22 10.11
N ALA A 6 1.25 8.11 10.69
CA ALA A 6 0.39 7.06 11.21
C ALA A 6 1.06 6.30 12.35
N HIS A 7 0.44 5.24 12.87
CA HIS A 7 1.08 4.39 13.88
C HIS A 7 2.27 3.63 13.29
N TYR A 8 2.10 3.12 12.07
CA TYR A 8 3.12 2.35 11.37
C TYR A 8 3.14 2.67 9.87
N TYR A 9 4.21 2.28 9.20
CA TYR A 9 4.24 2.13 7.74
C TYR A 9 4.90 0.83 7.31
N LEU A 10 4.55 0.36 6.11
CA LEU A 10 5.19 -0.79 5.47
C LEU A 10 6.53 -0.38 4.84
N LYS A 11 7.59 -1.07 5.23
CA LYS A 11 8.91 -0.98 4.58
C LYS A 11 9.02 -1.95 3.41
N SER A 12 9.97 -1.72 2.51
CA SER A 12 10.23 -2.57 1.33
C SER A 12 10.72 -3.98 1.67
N ASP A 13 11.16 -4.21 2.91
CA ASP A 13 11.50 -5.55 3.44
C ASP A 13 10.31 -6.28 4.07
N GLY A 14 9.14 -5.63 4.16
CA GLY A 14 7.91 -6.20 4.70
C GLY A 14 7.77 -6.06 6.21
N THR A 15 8.71 -5.36 6.86
CA THR A 15 8.59 -4.99 8.26
C THR A 15 7.75 -3.70 8.40
N PHE A 16 7.32 -3.43 9.63
CA PHE A 16 6.58 -2.21 9.96
C PHE A 16 7.46 -1.25 10.74
N GLY A 17 7.76 -0.09 10.16
CA GLY A 17 8.40 1.01 10.88
C GLY A 17 7.38 1.81 11.68
N LYS A 18 7.82 2.44 12.78
CA LYS A 18 6.91 3.06 13.75
C LYS A 18 6.89 4.58 13.64
N SER A 19 5.69 5.15 13.68
CA SER A 19 5.46 6.60 13.68
C SER A 19 6.21 7.32 12.56
N PRO A 20 5.96 6.96 11.28
CA PRO A 20 6.58 7.62 10.15
C PRO A 20 6.12 9.07 10.04
N VAL A 21 6.97 9.94 9.53
CA VAL A 21 6.59 11.23 8.93
C VAL A 21 6.99 11.14 7.46
N VAL A 22 5.99 11.09 6.59
CA VAL A 22 6.16 11.08 5.14
C VAL A 22 5.84 12.46 4.61
N GLU A 23 6.81 13.06 3.94
CA GLU A 23 6.71 14.39 3.36
C GLU A 23 6.45 14.25 1.86
N LEU A 24 5.42 14.95 1.39
CA LEU A 24 4.92 14.90 0.02
C LEU A 24 5.01 16.28 -0.62
N ASP A 25 5.42 16.33 -1.87
CA ASP A 25 5.30 17.54 -2.70
C ASP A 25 3.86 17.71 -3.24
N VAL A 26 3.69 18.69 -4.14
CA VAL A 26 2.38 19.02 -4.73
C VAL A 26 1.87 17.96 -5.69
N ASP A 27 2.76 17.14 -6.25
CA ASP A 27 2.45 16.06 -7.19
C ASP A 27 2.31 14.71 -6.47
N GLY A 28 2.45 14.70 -5.14
CA GLY A 28 2.42 13.51 -4.31
C GLY A 28 3.72 12.70 -4.34
N ARG A 29 4.81 13.23 -4.91
CA ARG A 29 6.12 12.59 -4.77
C ARG A 29 6.59 12.69 -3.33
N ILE A 30 7.13 11.60 -2.83
CA ILE A 30 7.73 11.55 -1.51
C ILE A 30 9.06 12.31 -1.57
N VAL A 31 9.15 13.40 -0.83
CA VAL A 31 10.37 14.22 -0.71
C VAL A 31 11.16 13.89 0.55
N GLY A 32 10.58 13.12 1.47
CA GLY A 32 11.28 12.66 2.67
C GLY A 32 10.49 11.64 3.47
N VAL A 33 11.19 10.73 4.13
CA VAL A 33 10.62 9.74 5.06
C VAL A 33 11.46 9.71 6.32
N ARG A 34 10.85 10.00 7.47
CA ARG A 34 11.49 9.95 8.79
C ARG A 34 10.77 8.95 9.68
N GLU A 35 11.49 7.99 10.25
CA GLU A 35 10.92 7.09 11.27
C GLU A 35 11.19 7.67 12.66
N MET A 36 10.13 8.07 13.37
CA MET A 36 10.27 8.76 14.65
C MET A 36 10.26 7.82 15.86
N GLY A 37 9.66 6.63 15.74
CA GLY A 37 9.59 5.67 16.84
C GLY A 37 9.00 6.26 18.12
N SER A 38 9.75 6.20 19.22
CA SER A 38 9.36 6.78 20.53
C SER A 38 9.59 8.30 20.63
N GLN A 39 10.28 8.90 19.65
CA GLN A 39 10.60 10.33 19.63
C GLN A 39 9.57 11.14 18.84
N PHE A 40 8.41 10.55 18.52
CA PHE A 40 7.35 11.23 17.80
C PHE A 40 6.90 12.47 18.56
N LYS A 41 6.98 13.62 17.89
CA LYS A 41 6.51 14.91 18.37
C LYS A 41 5.53 15.46 17.36
N GLU A 42 4.50 16.13 17.85
CA GLU A 42 3.56 16.84 17.00
C GLU A 42 4.28 17.95 16.24
N GLU A 43 4.10 17.98 14.92
CA GLU A 43 4.68 18.99 14.02
C GLU A 43 3.53 19.78 13.36
N ALA A 44 3.73 21.08 13.15
CA ALA A 44 2.74 21.91 12.46
C ALA A 44 2.47 21.39 11.04
N GLY A 45 1.19 21.26 10.67
CA GLY A 45 0.76 20.79 9.36
C GLY A 45 0.91 19.27 9.14
N LEU A 46 1.19 18.51 10.20
CA LEU A 46 1.21 17.04 10.16
C LEU A 46 -0.20 16.46 10.23
N GLU A 47 -0.62 15.78 9.17
CA GLU A 47 -1.87 15.02 9.16
C GLU A 47 -1.63 13.61 9.73
N TYR A 48 -2.33 13.29 10.82
CA TYR A 48 -2.21 11.99 11.44
C TYR A 48 -3.37 11.06 11.05
N PHE A 49 -3.03 9.88 10.53
CA PHE A 49 -3.98 8.85 10.15
C PHE A 49 -3.87 7.64 11.09
N PRO A 50 -4.93 7.27 11.83
CA PRO A 50 -4.89 6.13 12.71
C PRO A 50 -4.85 4.83 11.89
N GLY A 51 -3.67 4.23 11.77
CA GLY A 51 -3.51 2.99 11.03
C GLY A 51 -2.08 2.65 10.62
N ILE A 52 -1.97 1.94 9.51
CA ILE A 52 -0.70 1.60 8.85
C ILE A 52 -0.68 2.24 7.48
N ILE A 53 0.29 3.11 7.19
CA ILE A 53 0.51 3.65 5.85
C ILE A 53 1.18 2.57 5.00
N VAL A 54 0.65 2.30 3.82
CA VAL A 54 1.25 1.35 2.88
C VAL A 54 1.33 2.00 1.50
N PRO A 55 2.32 1.62 0.67
CA PRO A 55 2.28 1.97 -0.73
C PRO A 55 0.96 1.54 -1.34
N GLY A 56 0.57 2.26 -2.36
CA GLY A 56 -0.55 1.89 -3.18
C GLY A 56 -0.47 0.45 -3.70
N PHE A 57 -1.61 -0.23 -3.78
CA PHE A 57 -1.64 -1.63 -4.21
C PHE A 57 -1.33 -1.80 -5.69
N VAL A 58 -0.09 -2.13 -6.03
CA VAL A 58 0.27 -2.57 -7.38
C VAL A 58 -0.24 -4.00 -7.54
N ALA A 59 -1.17 -4.25 -8.47
CA ALA A 59 -1.76 -5.59 -8.55
C ALA A 59 -0.71 -6.61 -9.02
N SER A 60 -0.56 -7.67 -8.23
CA SER A 60 -0.01 -8.93 -8.68
C SER A 60 -0.92 -10.04 -8.19
N CYS A 61 -1.34 -10.92 -9.10
CA CYS A 61 -1.95 -12.19 -8.74
C CYS A 61 -0.86 -13.26 -8.78
N SER A 62 -0.83 -14.13 -7.77
CA SER A 62 -0.11 -15.39 -7.85
C SER A 62 -1.13 -16.50 -8.12
N SER A 63 -1.55 -16.62 -9.37
CA SER A 63 -2.18 -17.85 -9.84
C SER A 63 -1.16 -18.57 -10.72
N THR A 64 -1.13 -19.89 -10.68
CA THR A 64 -0.43 -20.73 -11.67
C THR A 64 -1.33 -21.08 -12.86
N ASP A 65 -2.61 -20.71 -12.80
CA ASP A 65 -3.58 -20.90 -13.89
C ASP A 65 -3.32 -19.85 -15.00
N PRO A 66 -2.98 -20.28 -16.23
CA PRO A 66 -2.71 -19.39 -17.36
C PRO A 66 -3.86 -18.44 -17.69
N HIS A 67 -5.12 -18.83 -17.46
CA HIS A 67 -6.29 -17.99 -17.72
C HIS A 67 -6.47 -16.91 -16.65
N VAL A 68 -6.16 -17.21 -15.39
CA VAL A 68 -6.17 -16.23 -14.30
C VAL A 68 -4.96 -15.29 -14.41
N ILE A 69 -3.79 -15.79 -14.79
CA ILE A 69 -2.62 -14.96 -15.11
C ILE A 69 -2.94 -14.00 -16.26
N ALA A 70 -3.62 -14.46 -17.32
CA ALA A 70 -4.02 -13.60 -18.44
C ALA A 70 -5.07 -12.54 -18.05
N CYS A 71 -5.97 -12.89 -17.12
CA CYS A 71 -7.01 -11.99 -16.64
C CYS A 71 -6.50 -10.98 -15.60
N VAL A 72 -5.46 -11.29 -14.82
CA VAL A 72 -4.92 -10.39 -13.77
C VAL A 72 -3.60 -9.73 -14.14
N LYS A 73 -3.03 -10.01 -15.32
CA LYS A 73 -1.93 -9.24 -15.95
C LYS A 73 -2.25 -7.77 -16.22
N ARG A 74 -3.41 -7.31 -15.77
CA ARG A 74 -4.10 -6.15 -16.31
C ARG A 74 -4.68 -5.31 -15.20
N VAL A 75 -4.12 -5.27 -13.99
CA VAL A 75 -4.49 -4.29 -12.95
C VAL A 75 -3.22 -3.80 -12.26
N GLY A 76 -3.12 -2.52 -11.95
CA GLY A 76 -1.99 -1.92 -11.24
C GLY A 76 -2.39 -0.56 -10.69
N LEU A 77 -2.07 -0.25 -9.43
CA LEU A 77 -2.28 1.08 -8.91
C LEU A 77 -1.13 2.00 -9.29
N ILE A 78 -1.44 3.07 -10.02
CA ILE A 78 -0.49 4.10 -10.45
C ILE A 78 -1.00 5.41 -9.86
N ASN A 79 -0.21 6.02 -8.97
CA ASN A 79 -0.53 7.28 -8.28
C ASN A 79 -1.86 7.26 -7.50
N GLY A 80 -2.14 6.22 -6.69
CA GLY A 80 -3.40 6.25 -5.93
C GLY A 80 -4.65 6.08 -6.82
N VAL A 81 -4.49 5.51 -8.03
CA VAL A 81 -5.55 5.14 -8.99
C VAL A 81 -5.34 3.67 -9.37
N LEU A 82 -6.26 2.76 -9.04
CA LEU A 82 -6.21 1.39 -9.60
C LEU A 82 -6.33 1.55 -11.11
N ARG A 83 -5.58 0.82 -11.90
CA ARG A 83 -5.65 0.91 -13.36
C ARG A 83 -5.62 -0.46 -14.01
N TRP A 84 -6.60 -0.77 -14.83
CA TRP A 84 -6.68 -1.97 -15.64
C TRP A 84 -5.92 -1.81 -16.96
N GLN A 85 -5.09 -2.76 -17.37
CA GLN A 85 -4.43 -2.70 -18.68
C GLN A 85 -5.21 -3.51 -19.73
N GLU A 86 -5.84 -2.86 -20.70
CA GLU A 86 -6.49 -3.55 -21.83
C GLU A 86 -5.67 -3.34 -23.11
N GLY A 87 -4.87 -4.33 -23.49
CA GLY A 87 -3.93 -4.17 -24.61
C GLY A 87 -2.75 -3.26 -24.24
N ASN A 88 -2.56 -2.14 -24.94
CA ASN A 88 -1.56 -1.11 -24.61
C ASN A 88 -2.12 -0.01 -23.70
N ASP A 89 -3.44 0.00 -23.45
CA ASP A 89 -4.11 1.09 -22.74
C ASP A 89 -4.19 0.79 -21.24
N ILE A 90 -3.97 1.82 -20.42
CA ILE A 90 -4.05 1.76 -18.95
C ILE A 90 -5.31 2.53 -18.52
N ILE A 91 -6.37 1.81 -18.16
CA ILE A 91 -7.71 2.28 -17.81
C ILE A 91 -7.80 2.48 -16.30
N ALA A 92 -8.17 3.65 -15.77
CA ALA A 92 -8.44 3.77 -14.33
C ALA A 92 -9.61 2.86 -13.90
N LEU A 93 -9.37 2.02 -12.89
CA LEU A 93 -10.35 1.25 -12.14
C LEU A 93 -10.84 2.11 -10.98
N ASP A 94 -12.12 2.45 -11.02
CA ASP A 94 -12.76 3.23 -9.97
C ASP A 94 -13.06 2.39 -8.71
N ASP A 95 -12.93 1.06 -8.81
CA ASP A 95 -13.41 0.10 -7.81
C ASP A 95 -12.28 -0.56 -6.98
N TYR A 96 -11.84 0.18 -5.97
CA TYR A 96 -10.93 -0.28 -4.92
C TYR A 96 -11.45 -1.39 -4.03
N GLN A 97 -12.76 -1.56 -3.99
CA GLN A 97 -13.41 -2.49 -3.08
C GLN A 97 -13.12 -3.93 -3.47
N ARG A 98 -12.94 -4.20 -4.77
CA ARG A 98 -12.58 -5.53 -5.29
C ARG A 98 -11.18 -5.98 -4.86
N ALA A 99 -10.17 -5.10 -4.95
CA ALA A 99 -8.81 -5.40 -4.51
C ALA A 99 -8.75 -5.65 -2.99
N TRP A 100 -9.42 -4.80 -2.22
CA TRP A 100 -9.53 -4.99 -0.77
C TRP A 100 -10.24 -6.29 -0.39
N SER A 101 -11.29 -6.66 -1.13
CA SER A 101 -12.00 -7.91 -0.91
C SER A 101 -11.12 -9.12 -1.19
N ALA A 102 -10.34 -9.10 -2.28
CA ALA A 102 -9.37 -10.15 -2.57
C ALA A 102 -8.30 -10.29 -1.47
N ILE A 103 -7.79 -9.17 -0.95
CA ILE A 103 -6.83 -9.18 0.16
C ILE A 103 -7.47 -9.78 1.43
N LYS A 104 -8.70 -9.37 1.76
CA LYS A 104 -9.42 -9.93 2.92
C LYS A 104 -9.66 -11.43 2.78
N GLU A 105 -10.04 -11.91 1.60
CA GLU A 105 -10.25 -13.35 1.37
C GLU A 105 -8.94 -14.14 1.47
N VAL A 106 -7.86 -13.69 0.84
CA VAL A 106 -6.54 -14.34 0.95
C VAL A 106 -6.06 -14.36 2.42
N LEU A 107 -6.27 -13.28 3.17
CA LEU A 107 -5.88 -13.20 4.58
C LEU A 107 -6.76 -14.03 5.51
N LYS A 108 -8.05 -14.25 5.17
CA LYS A 108 -8.92 -15.19 5.88
C LYS A 108 -8.48 -16.63 5.62
N GLU A 109 -8.22 -16.99 4.37
CA GLU A 109 -7.84 -18.35 3.95
C GLU A 109 -6.45 -18.74 4.48
N GLN A 110 -5.52 -17.79 4.58
CA GLN A 110 -4.13 -18.05 5.00
C GLN A 110 -3.83 -17.66 6.45
N ARG A 111 -4.86 -17.60 7.31
CA ARG A 111 -4.72 -17.26 8.73
C ARG A 111 -3.63 -18.13 9.39
N GLY A 112 -2.51 -17.50 9.77
CA GLY A 112 -1.40 -18.14 10.47
C GLY A 112 -0.24 -18.65 9.60
N MET A 113 -0.27 -18.49 8.28
CA MET A 113 0.82 -18.97 7.40
C MET A 113 1.96 -17.96 7.20
N ALA A 114 1.68 -16.65 7.21
CA ALA A 114 2.71 -15.61 7.07
C ALA A 114 2.30 -14.29 7.78
N PRO A 115 3.26 -13.41 8.12
CA PRO A 115 2.98 -12.08 8.69
C PRO A 115 2.25 -11.16 7.69
N LEU A 116 1.40 -10.25 8.17
CA LEU A 116 0.66 -9.29 7.32
C LEU A 116 1.56 -8.53 6.34
N GLY A 117 2.75 -8.10 6.78
CA GLY A 117 3.71 -7.40 5.92
C GLY A 117 4.14 -8.21 4.69
N HIS A 118 4.22 -9.54 4.78
CA HIS A 118 4.50 -10.42 3.65
C HIS A 118 3.42 -10.30 2.55
N TYR A 119 2.15 -10.29 2.96
CA TYR A 119 1.02 -10.13 2.03
C TYR A 119 0.99 -8.74 1.42
N LEU A 120 1.21 -7.71 2.24
CA LEU A 120 1.21 -6.34 1.74
C LEU A 120 2.34 -6.12 0.73
N LEU A 121 3.54 -6.66 0.97
CA LEU A 121 4.63 -6.61 -0.01
C LEU A 121 4.28 -7.23 -1.35
N LYS A 122 3.60 -8.37 -1.34
CA LYS A 122 3.18 -9.07 -2.56
C LYS A 122 2.31 -8.17 -3.45
N HIS A 123 1.44 -7.38 -2.83
CA HIS A 123 0.53 -6.46 -3.50
C HIS A 123 1.04 -5.02 -3.59
N THR A 124 2.30 -4.76 -3.24
CA THR A 124 2.92 -3.43 -3.33
C THR A 124 4.29 -3.54 -3.99
N PHE A 125 5.37 -3.63 -3.22
CA PHE A 125 6.75 -3.64 -3.70
C PHE A 125 7.07 -4.77 -4.68
N ARG A 126 6.65 -6.00 -4.40
CA ARG A 126 6.95 -7.15 -5.28
C ARG A 126 6.19 -7.07 -6.59
N ALA A 127 4.95 -6.60 -6.55
CA ALA A 127 4.18 -6.36 -7.76
C ALA A 127 4.82 -5.25 -8.61
N ALA A 128 5.24 -4.16 -7.98
CA ALA A 128 5.98 -3.07 -8.62
C ALA A 128 7.29 -3.56 -9.28
N GLN A 129 8.05 -4.42 -8.59
CA GLN A 129 9.24 -5.08 -9.13
C GLN A 129 8.93 -5.93 -10.37
N LEU A 130 7.87 -6.74 -10.34
CA LEU A 130 7.48 -7.59 -11.47
C LEU A 130 7.09 -6.78 -12.71
N LEU A 131 6.60 -5.55 -12.52
CA LEU A 131 6.25 -4.61 -13.60
C LEU A 131 7.43 -3.71 -14.01
N GLY A 132 8.62 -3.89 -13.43
CA GLY A 132 9.81 -3.07 -13.73
C GLY A 132 9.73 -1.64 -13.20
N ASN A 133 8.79 -1.32 -12.30
CA ASN A 133 8.53 0.03 -11.79
C ASN A 133 8.56 0.05 -10.26
N THR A 134 9.72 -0.22 -9.66
CA THR A 134 9.87 -0.38 -8.19
C THR A 134 9.40 0.83 -7.38
N GLU A 135 9.51 2.03 -7.95
CA GLU A 135 9.08 3.29 -7.34
C GLU A 135 7.58 3.35 -7.02
N TRP A 136 6.75 2.50 -7.64
CA TRP A 136 5.32 2.43 -7.34
C TRP A 136 4.99 1.67 -6.04
N GLY A 137 5.93 0.86 -5.55
CA GLY A 137 5.71 -0.03 -4.43
C GLY A 137 6.54 0.30 -3.19
N ILE A 138 7.20 1.44 -3.14
CA ILE A 138 8.06 1.85 -2.02
C ILE A 138 7.59 3.17 -1.40
N ILE A 139 7.72 3.26 -0.08
CA ILE A 139 7.66 4.54 0.65
C ILE A 139 9.11 5.00 0.85
N GLY A 140 9.63 5.78 -0.10
CA GLY A 140 11.01 6.26 -0.10
C GLY A 140 11.13 7.57 -0.86
N GLU A 141 12.18 8.33 -0.58
CA GLU A 141 12.44 9.61 -1.25
C GLU A 141 12.55 9.45 -2.77
N GLY A 142 11.88 10.33 -3.51
CA GLY A 142 11.76 10.30 -4.96
C GLY A 142 10.63 9.40 -5.48
N ALA A 143 9.98 8.58 -4.66
CA ALA A 143 8.93 7.67 -5.12
C ALA A 143 7.55 8.33 -5.25
N ILE A 144 6.68 7.78 -6.11
CA ILE A 144 5.27 8.19 -6.27
C ILE A 144 4.36 6.94 -6.22
N PRO A 145 4.29 6.24 -5.08
CA PRO A 145 3.55 4.98 -5.00
C PRO A 145 2.02 5.15 -4.99
N GLY A 146 1.53 6.36 -4.74
CA GLY A 146 0.23 6.54 -4.08
C GLY A 146 0.27 5.98 -2.66
N LEU A 147 -0.49 6.60 -1.76
CA LEU A 147 -0.50 6.19 -0.36
C LEU A 147 -1.91 5.88 0.08
N ILE A 148 -2.04 4.73 0.72
CA ILE A 148 -3.26 4.33 1.41
C ILE A 148 -2.93 4.11 2.89
N VAL A 149 -3.92 4.32 3.74
CA VAL A 149 -3.86 3.95 5.15
C VAL A 149 -4.83 2.80 5.40
N LEU A 150 -4.32 1.74 6.03
CA LEU A 150 -5.14 0.65 6.55
C LEU A 150 -5.63 1.04 7.96
N GLN A 151 -6.94 1.05 8.15
CA GLN A 151 -7.60 1.47 9.38
C GLN A 151 -8.33 0.30 10.04
N ASN A 152 -8.60 0.43 11.34
CA ASN A 152 -9.26 -0.61 12.15
C ASN A 152 -8.57 -1.98 12.05
N ILE A 153 -7.23 -1.96 11.96
CA ILE A 153 -6.35 -3.12 12.00
C ILE A 153 -6.01 -3.40 13.47
N ASP A 154 -5.88 -4.67 13.85
CA ASP A 154 -5.27 -5.01 15.12
C ASP A 154 -3.77 -4.70 15.04
N LEU A 155 -3.37 -3.55 15.56
CA LEU A 155 -1.99 -3.06 15.53
C LEU A 155 -1.08 -3.79 16.54
N ARG A 156 -1.64 -4.56 17.48
CA ARG A 156 -0.83 -5.36 18.42
C ARG A 156 -0.34 -6.62 17.76
N ASN A 157 -1.21 -7.27 16.99
CA ASN A 157 -0.91 -8.53 16.31
C ASN A 157 -0.63 -8.37 14.81
N PHE A 158 -0.69 -7.13 14.29
CA PHE A 158 -0.65 -6.82 12.86
C PHE A 158 -1.60 -7.72 12.06
N SER A 159 -2.87 -7.77 12.46
CA SER A 159 -3.86 -8.63 11.83
C SER A 159 -5.10 -7.87 11.36
N ILE A 160 -5.65 -8.30 10.23
CA ILE A 160 -6.89 -7.75 9.67
C ILE A 160 -8.08 -8.30 10.45
N THR A 161 -9.01 -7.43 10.76
CA THR A 161 -10.30 -7.75 11.41
C THR A 161 -11.45 -7.51 10.42
N GLU A 162 -12.65 -7.94 10.77
CA GLU A 162 -13.84 -7.67 9.93
C GLU A 162 -14.14 -6.18 9.75
N LYS A 163 -13.72 -5.36 10.73
CA LYS A 163 -13.90 -3.90 10.71
C LYS A 163 -12.80 -3.17 9.95
N SER A 164 -11.76 -3.88 9.53
CA SER A 164 -10.64 -3.30 8.82
C SER A 164 -11.08 -2.71 7.49
N SER A 165 -10.57 -1.52 7.21
CA SER A 165 -10.82 -0.77 5.99
C SER A 165 -9.53 -0.13 5.50
N PHE A 166 -9.58 0.47 4.32
CA PHE A 166 -8.50 1.32 3.83
C PHE A 166 -9.07 2.67 3.41
N ARG A 167 -8.20 3.68 3.41
CA ARG A 167 -8.51 5.01 2.87
C ARG A 167 -7.34 5.47 2.02
N ILE A 168 -7.65 6.02 0.86
CA ILE A 168 -6.64 6.68 0.01
C ILE A 168 -6.32 8.01 0.65
N ILE A 169 -5.04 8.23 0.95
CA ILE A 169 -4.55 9.47 1.57
C ILE A 169 -3.76 10.32 0.59
N GLN A 170 -3.34 9.78 -0.55
CA GLN A 170 -2.70 10.51 -1.64
C GLN A 170 -3.39 10.13 -2.96
N LYS A 171 -3.83 11.15 -3.71
CA LYS A 171 -4.35 11.04 -5.08
C LYS A 171 -3.33 11.59 -6.06
#